data_AF-A0A850KFZ4-F1
#
_entry.id   AF-A0A850KFZ4-F1
#
_cell.length_a   1.000
_cell.length_b   1.000
_cell.length_c   1.000
_cell.angle_alpha   90.00
_cell.angle_beta   90.00
_cell.angle_gamma   90.00
#
_symmetry.space_group_name_H-M   'P 1'
#
loop_
_entity.id
_entity.type
_entity.pdbx_description
1 polymer ?
#
loop_
_entity_poly.entity_id
_entity_poly.type
_entity_poly.pdbx_seq_one_letter_code
_entity_poly.pdbx_strand_id
1 'polypeptide(L)'
;MGELDTKKARAILEEIGLAAFNNGGRKARGGDIDKRVSSRNQNDPALDIQEKYDYLKGKKSTGFVAAFYFTGSADFSPDKTVEFVHRSFSDYLAAQGLIYWADIWSENPDTFFEKWFDLCGNADLEENVLTFIEREFSYRLENKRVTKDQLIDLKDRLICCFHKALLGDVPLGGNTLQEAIDRANRGETIMFCIIAKLAFVTQTRWNPNKPDWKKDDRHFARWLHRIEDLKDPWKSHICTYNFDYISLEGINLKRCNLITSSLFNASLANSQLQEVGLYEANLREADLSGAILSGADLSGTNLRRANLRRANLRRANLIIADLSGADLSGTDLSGADLSDADLSDADLSRAYYLEDYPPIGLKDAIQKATERGVPSLNADKMFIWRK
;
A
#
# COMPACT_ATOMS: atom_id res chain seq x y z
N MET A 1 -15.01 -33.03 -18.07
CA MET A 1 -15.42 -32.54 -16.73
C MET A 1 -15.32 -31.02 -16.75
N GLY A 2 -16.48 -30.37 -16.81
CA GLY A 2 -16.61 -28.97 -17.20
C GLY A 2 -15.93 -28.00 -16.24
N GLU A 3 -15.42 -26.91 -16.81
CA GLU A 3 -15.17 -25.68 -16.07
C GLU A 3 -16.49 -25.30 -15.38
N LEU A 4 -16.52 -25.30 -14.04
CA LEU A 4 -17.43 -24.37 -13.38
C LEU A 4 -17.03 -22.99 -13.88
N ASP A 5 -17.90 -22.39 -14.70
CA ASP A 5 -17.85 -20.98 -15.09
C ASP A 5 -17.46 -20.17 -13.84
N THR A 6 -16.50 -19.26 -13.99
CA THR A 6 -16.05 -18.31 -12.95
C THR A 6 -17.24 -17.67 -12.21
N LYS A 7 -18.39 -17.52 -12.88
CA LYS A 7 -19.67 -17.10 -12.29
C LYS A 7 -20.23 -18.05 -11.23
N LYS A 8 -20.18 -19.37 -11.45
CA LYS A 8 -20.65 -20.38 -10.49
C LYS A 8 -19.77 -20.43 -9.24
N ALA A 9 -18.45 -20.40 -9.43
CA ALA A 9 -17.48 -20.35 -8.36
C ALA A 9 -17.63 -19.08 -7.49
N ARG A 10 -17.90 -17.94 -8.13
CA ARG A 10 -18.24 -16.67 -7.48
C ARG A 10 -19.53 -16.77 -6.67
N ALA A 11 -20.61 -17.28 -7.26
CA ALA A 11 -21.90 -17.42 -6.56
C ALA A 11 -21.79 -18.31 -5.30
N ILE A 12 -20.95 -19.35 -5.33
CA ILE A 12 -20.68 -20.22 -4.18
C ILE A 12 -19.96 -19.46 -3.06
N LEU A 13 -18.90 -18.72 -3.39
CA LEU A 13 -18.17 -17.90 -2.40
C LEU A 13 -19.05 -16.78 -1.81
N GLU A 14 -19.94 -16.20 -2.63
CA GLU A 14 -20.88 -15.17 -2.20
C GLU A 14 -21.88 -15.72 -1.16
N GLU A 15 -22.45 -16.90 -1.41
CA GLU A 15 -23.36 -17.55 -0.47
C GLU A 15 -22.70 -17.96 0.84
N ILE A 16 -21.47 -18.49 0.76
CA ILE A 16 -20.67 -18.86 1.92
C ILE A 16 -20.43 -17.63 2.82
N GLY A 17 -20.07 -16.49 2.22
CA GLY A 17 -19.84 -15.25 2.94
C GLY A 17 -21.10 -14.60 3.52
N LEU A 18 -22.21 -14.62 2.77
CA LEU A 18 -23.53 -14.17 3.25
C LEU A 18 -24.02 -15.00 4.44
N ALA A 19 -23.75 -16.31 4.44
CA ALA A 19 -24.10 -17.19 5.55
C ALA A 19 -23.34 -16.85 6.83
N ALA A 20 -22.05 -16.50 6.72
CA ALA A 20 -21.27 -16.01 7.85
C ALA A 20 -21.78 -14.67 8.38
N PHE A 21 -22.02 -13.70 7.48
CA PHE A 21 -22.52 -12.38 7.85
C PHE A 21 -23.85 -12.45 8.62
N ASN A 22 -24.81 -13.24 8.12
CA ASN A 22 -26.14 -13.38 8.74
C ASN A 22 -26.12 -14.11 10.09
N ASN A 23 -25.04 -14.80 10.45
CA ASN A 23 -24.86 -15.47 11.73
C ASN A 23 -24.13 -14.61 12.79
N GLY A 24 -23.96 -13.31 12.53
CA GLY A 24 -23.44 -12.37 13.53
C GLY A 24 -21.92 -12.31 13.67
N GLY A 25 -21.15 -12.73 12.65
CA GLY A 25 -19.69 -12.56 12.64
C GLY A 25 -18.91 -13.51 11.73
N ARG A 26 -17.61 -13.66 12.01
CA ARG A 26 -16.62 -14.44 11.20
C ARG A 26 -16.78 -15.96 11.27
N LYS A 27 -17.95 -16.48 11.67
CA LYS A 27 -18.16 -17.93 11.88
C LYS A 27 -19.50 -18.40 11.32
N ALA A 28 -19.47 -19.51 10.60
CA ALA A 28 -20.66 -20.20 10.10
C ALA A 28 -20.49 -21.72 10.24
N ARG A 29 -21.62 -22.44 10.40
CA ARG A 29 -21.63 -23.91 10.37
C ARG A 29 -21.66 -24.39 8.91
N GLY A 30 -20.86 -25.42 8.61
CA GLY A 30 -20.84 -26.04 7.27
C GLY A 30 -22.24 -26.44 6.80
N GLY A 31 -23.02 -27.11 7.64
CA GLY A 31 -24.37 -27.58 7.27
C GLY A 31 -25.36 -26.47 6.90
N ASP A 32 -25.20 -25.25 7.42
CA ASP A 32 -26.08 -24.11 7.09
C ASP A 32 -25.72 -23.47 5.75
N ILE A 33 -24.42 -23.46 5.43
CA ILE A 33 -23.90 -23.01 4.14
C ILE A 33 -24.39 -23.97 3.04
N ASP A 34 -24.32 -25.28 3.27
CA ASP A 34 -24.65 -26.28 2.25
C ASP A 34 -26.11 -26.24 1.84
N LYS A 35 -27.01 -26.04 2.80
CA LYS A 35 -28.44 -25.87 2.56
C LYS A 35 -28.72 -24.64 1.67
N ARG A 36 -27.98 -23.54 1.83
CA ARG A 36 -28.19 -22.29 1.09
C ARG A 36 -27.61 -22.35 -0.33
N VAL A 37 -26.42 -22.92 -0.49
CA VAL A 37 -25.83 -23.13 -1.81
C VAL A 37 -26.71 -24.07 -2.64
N SER A 38 -27.24 -25.13 -2.02
CA SER A 38 -28.10 -26.12 -2.68
C SER A 38 -29.49 -25.56 -3.04
N SER A 39 -30.02 -24.60 -2.27
CA SER A 39 -31.34 -24.01 -2.55
C SER A 39 -31.32 -22.97 -3.68
N ARG A 40 -30.18 -22.28 -3.89
CA ARG A 40 -29.99 -21.34 -5.01
C ARG A 40 -29.74 -22.03 -6.36
N ASN A 41 -29.07 -23.19 -6.35
CA ASN A 41 -28.76 -23.96 -7.54
C ASN A 41 -29.64 -25.23 -7.60
N GLN A 42 -30.93 -25.06 -7.91
CA GLN A 42 -31.90 -26.16 -8.00
C GLN A 42 -31.57 -27.26 -9.03
N ASN A 43 -30.53 -27.06 -9.86
CA ASN A 43 -30.14 -27.96 -10.96
C ASN A 43 -28.78 -28.67 -10.76
N ASP A 44 -28.15 -28.57 -9.58
CA ASP A 44 -26.85 -29.21 -9.31
C ASP A 44 -26.97 -30.17 -8.11
N PRO A 45 -26.31 -31.36 -8.13
CA PRO A 45 -26.33 -32.26 -6.98
C PRO A 45 -25.77 -31.55 -5.74
N ALA A 46 -26.31 -31.86 -4.57
CA ALA A 46 -25.81 -31.38 -3.29
C ALA A 46 -24.41 -31.94 -3.00
N LEU A 47 -23.38 -31.36 -3.63
CA LEU A 47 -21.98 -31.62 -3.32
C LEU A 47 -21.68 -31.02 -1.93
N ASP A 48 -20.96 -31.77 -1.10
CA ASP A 48 -20.53 -31.32 0.23
C ASP A 48 -19.62 -30.08 0.12
N ILE A 49 -19.66 -29.16 1.09
CA ILE A 49 -18.74 -28.00 1.15
C ILE A 49 -17.30 -28.44 1.08
N GLN A 50 -16.94 -29.57 1.70
CA GLN A 50 -15.59 -30.12 1.64
C GLN A 50 -15.18 -30.41 0.19
N GLU A 51 -16.04 -31.10 -0.57
CA GLU A 51 -15.77 -31.42 -1.98
C GLU A 51 -15.75 -30.16 -2.86
N LYS A 52 -16.63 -29.20 -2.60
CA LYS A 52 -16.61 -27.89 -3.27
C LYS A 52 -15.33 -27.12 -2.94
N TYR A 53 -14.92 -27.11 -1.68
CA TYR A 53 -13.67 -26.49 -1.23
C TYR A 53 -12.46 -27.16 -1.87
N ASP A 54 -12.34 -28.48 -1.85
CA ASP A 54 -11.22 -29.21 -2.43
C ASP A 54 -11.15 -29.04 -3.95
N TYR A 55 -12.31 -28.99 -4.62
CA TYR A 55 -12.41 -28.61 -6.03
C TYR A 55 -11.95 -27.18 -6.27
N LEU A 56 -12.45 -26.20 -5.49
CA LEU A 56 -12.10 -24.79 -5.61
C LEU A 56 -10.63 -24.55 -5.27
N LYS A 57 -10.10 -25.20 -4.24
CA LYS A 57 -8.68 -25.25 -3.85
C LYS A 57 -7.81 -25.75 -5.00
N GLY A 58 -8.33 -26.67 -5.81
CA GLY A 58 -7.71 -27.13 -7.06
C GLY A 58 -7.79 -26.15 -8.23
N LYS A 59 -8.57 -25.06 -8.13
CA LYS A 59 -8.68 -23.98 -9.13
C LYS A 59 -7.86 -22.76 -8.68
N LYS A 60 -6.99 -22.25 -9.57
CA LYS A 60 -5.82 -21.48 -9.12
C LYS A 60 -6.07 -20.08 -8.52
N SER A 61 -7.14 -19.36 -8.91
CA SER A 61 -7.50 -18.06 -8.28
C SER A 61 -8.60 -18.21 -7.22
N THR A 62 -9.63 -19.03 -7.48
CA THR A 62 -10.70 -19.29 -6.50
C THR A 62 -10.23 -20.13 -5.32
N GLY A 63 -9.28 -21.02 -5.54
CA GLY A 63 -8.63 -21.82 -4.50
C GLY A 63 -7.68 -21.02 -3.64
N PHE A 64 -7.10 -19.97 -4.21
CA PHE A 64 -6.36 -18.97 -3.45
C PHE A 64 -7.30 -18.23 -2.49
N VAL A 65 -8.44 -17.75 -3.00
CA VAL A 65 -9.49 -17.12 -2.18
C VAL A 65 -10.00 -18.10 -1.11
N ALA A 66 -10.41 -19.30 -1.50
CA ALA A 66 -10.90 -20.31 -0.57
C ALA A 66 -9.85 -20.64 0.52
N ALA A 67 -8.59 -20.86 0.16
CA ALA A 67 -7.51 -21.11 1.12
C ALA A 67 -7.21 -19.88 2.01
N PHE A 68 -7.43 -18.66 1.51
CA PHE A 68 -7.25 -17.42 2.26
C PHE A 68 -8.33 -17.23 3.36
N TYR A 69 -9.53 -17.77 3.16
CA TYR A 69 -10.64 -17.62 4.11
C TYR A 69 -10.80 -18.76 5.11
N PHE A 70 -10.10 -19.89 4.93
CA PHE A 70 -10.28 -21.06 5.79
C PHE A 70 -8.98 -21.46 6.48
N THR A 71 -8.82 -21.05 7.74
CA THR A 71 -7.68 -21.49 8.60
C THR A 71 -8.11 -22.35 9.79
N GLY A 72 -9.40 -22.67 9.92
CA GLY A 72 -9.95 -23.46 11.05
C GLY A 72 -10.14 -24.94 10.72
N SER A 73 -9.06 -25.74 10.78
CA SER A 73 -9.02 -27.19 10.53
C SER A 73 -9.54 -27.64 9.15
N ALA A 74 -8.85 -28.55 8.48
CA ALA A 74 -9.25 -29.08 7.16
C ALA A 74 -10.49 -30.00 7.21
N ASP A 75 -11.37 -29.84 8.20
CA ASP A 75 -12.52 -30.67 8.49
C ASP A 75 -13.77 -29.78 8.52
N PHE A 76 -14.48 -29.73 7.38
CA PHE A 76 -15.68 -28.93 7.15
C PHE A 76 -16.97 -29.69 7.48
N SER A 77 -16.93 -30.68 8.38
CA SER A 77 -18.11 -31.44 8.78
C SER A 77 -19.29 -30.53 9.19
N PRO A 78 -20.55 -30.97 8.97
CA PRO A 78 -21.75 -30.16 9.25
C PRO A 78 -21.82 -29.56 10.66
N ASP A 79 -21.14 -30.21 11.61
CA ASP A 79 -21.11 -29.88 13.04
C ASP A 79 -19.94 -28.96 13.45
N LYS A 80 -19.01 -28.65 12.54
CA LYS A 80 -17.86 -27.76 12.79
C LYS A 80 -18.08 -26.34 12.27
N THR A 81 -17.49 -25.38 12.98
CA THR A 81 -17.55 -23.95 12.65
C THR A 81 -16.35 -23.53 11.82
N VAL A 82 -16.60 -22.88 10.71
CA VAL A 82 -15.59 -22.35 9.79
C VAL A 82 -15.29 -20.89 10.16
N GLU A 83 -14.01 -20.55 10.39
CA GLU A 83 -13.56 -19.20 10.79
C GLU A 83 -12.91 -18.45 9.62
N PHE A 84 -13.39 -17.24 9.36
CA PHE A 84 -12.95 -16.37 8.26
C PHE A 84 -11.84 -15.42 8.74
N VAL A 85 -10.75 -15.32 7.98
CA VAL A 85 -9.56 -14.50 8.33
C VAL A 85 -9.80 -13.00 8.12
N HIS A 86 -10.59 -12.60 7.11
CA HIS A 86 -10.93 -11.19 6.90
C HIS A 86 -12.02 -10.70 7.85
N ARG A 87 -11.95 -9.40 8.21
CA ARG A 87 -12.87 -8.80 9.17
C ARG A 87 -14.30 -8.63 8.65
N SER A 88 -14.54 -8.53 7.33
CA SER A 88 -15.90 -8.53 6.78
C SER A 88 -16.00 -9.08 5.34
N PHE A 89 -17.11 -9.76 5.02
CA PHE A 89 -17.43 -10.22 3.65
C PHE A 89 -17.68 -9.06 2.67
N SER A 90 -18.03 -7.88 3.18
CA SER A 90 -18.10 -6.64 2.39
C SER A 90 -16.75 -6.28 1.76
N ASP A 91 -15.63 -6.49 2.46
CA ASP A 91 -14.29 -6.17 1.95
C ASP A 91 -13.92 -7.07 0.77
N TYR A 92 -14.36 -8.34 0.82
CA TYR A 92 -14.23 -9.28 -0.28
C TYR A 92 -14.99 -8.82 -1.53
N LEU A 93 -16.28 -8.49 -1.37
CA LEU A 93 -17.11 -8.04 -2.48
C LEU A 93 -16.59 -6.73 -3.07
N ALA A 94 -16.10 -5.83 -2.23
CA ALA A 94 -15.42 -4.62 -2.67
C ALA A 94 -14.23 -5.01 -3.54
N ALA A 95 -13.29 -5.82 -3.04
CA ALA A 95 -12.09 -6.24 -3.77
C ALA A 95 -12.39 -6.95 -5.10
N GLN A 96 -13.37 -7.85 -5.11
CA GLN A 96 -13.84 -8.51 -6.33
C GLN A 96 -14.47 -7.52 -7.30
N GLY A 97 -15.23 -6.55 -6.80
CA GLY A 97 -15.72 -5.42 -7.57
C GLY A 97 -14.57 -4.65 -8.21
N LEU A 98 -13.54 -4.29 -7.44
CA LEU A 98 -12.36 -3.58 -7.94
C LEU A 98 -11.69 -4.32 -9.11
N ILE A 99 -11.46 -5.63 -8.96
CA ILE A 99 -10.85 -6.48 -9.99
C ILE A 99 -11.77 -6.64 -11.20
N TYR A 100 -13.08 -6.80 -10.97
CA TYR A 100 -14.07 -6.93 -12.04
C TYR A 100 -14.20 -5.65 -12.88
N TRP A 101 -14.24 -4.50 -12.22
CA TRP A 101 -14.31 -3.21 -12.90
C TRP A 101 -12.99 -2.84 -13.55
N ALA A 102 -11.86 -3.30 -13.01
CA ALA A 102 -10.62 -3.32 -13.76
C ALA A 102 -10.80 -4.17 -15.03
N ASP A 103 -11.21 -5.43 -14.96
CA ASP A 103 -11.38 -6.26 -16.16
C ASP A 103 -12.29 -5.67 -17.25
N ILE A 104 -13.30 -4.88 -16.87
CA ILE A 104 -14.28 -4.26 -17.78
C ILE A 104 -13.87 -2.82 -18.20
N TRP A 105 -12.78 -2.28 -17.63
CA TRP A 105 -12.39 -0.87 -17.81
C TRP A 105 -12.22 -0.46 -19.27
N SER A 106 -11.83 -1.40 -20.14
CA SER A 106 -11.50 -1.13 -21.54
C SER A 106 -12.68 -0.54 -22.35
N GLU A 107 -13.92 -0.71 -21.87
CA GLU A 107 -15.11 -0.35 -22.62
C GLU A 107 -15.65 1.06 -22.31
N ASN A 108 -15.56 1.57 -21.06
CA ASN A 108 -16.14 2.87 -20.69
C ASN A 108 -15.47 3.53 -19.45
N PRO A 109 -14.26 4.13 -19.59
CA PRO A 109 -13.50 4.70 -18.48
C PRO A 109 -14.15 5.90 -17.78
N ASP A 110 -14.95 6.73 -18.47
CA ASP A 110 -15.60 7.89 -17.83
C ASP A 110 -16.75 7.47 -16.89
N THR A 111 -17.42 6.34 -17.17
CA THR A 111 -18.47 5.80 -16.29
C THR A 111 -17.90 5.00 -15.10
N PHE A 112 -16.64 4.56 -15.20
CA PHE A 112 -15.97 3.83 -14.12
C PHE A 112 -15.93 4.66 -12.85
N PHE A 113 -15.71 5.98 -12.98
CA PHE A 113 -15.55 6.86 -11.85
C PHE A 113 -16.84 7.05 -11.03
N GLU A 114 -17.97 7.29 -11.69
CA GLU A 114 -19.29 7.35 -11.01
C GLU A 114 -19.60 6.03 -10.30
N LYS A 115 -19.38 4.90 -10.99
CA LYS A 115 -19.58 3.57 -10.42
C LYS A 115 -18.59 3.23 -9.31
N TRP A 116 -17.37 3.73 -9.40
CA TRP A 116 -16.32 3.57 -8.40
C TRP A 116 -16.69 4.23 -7.08
N PHE A 117 -17.16 5.48 -7.09
CA PHE A 117 -17.64 6.14 -5.87
C PHE A 117 -18.83 5.40 -5.26
N ASP A 118 -19.70 4.85 -6.09
CA ASP A 118 -20.79 4.00 -5.61
C ASP A 118 -20.28 2.73 -4.92
N LEU A 119 -19.26 2.07 -5.49
CA LEU A 119 -18.62 0.86 -4.94
C LEU A 119 -17.82 1.10 -3.67
N CYS A 120 -17.22 2.28 -3.50
CA CYS A 120 -16.32 2.58 -2.38
C CYS A 120 -17.02 2.52 -1.02
N GLY A 121 -18.35 2.69 -0.97
CA GLY A 121 -19.16 2.45 0.23
C GLY A 121 -18.54 3.02 1.52
N ASN A 122 -18.57 2.22 2.60
CA ASN A 122 -17.84 2.44 3.86
C ASN A 122 -16.61 1.50 3.98
N ALA A 123 -16.10 0.97 2.89
CA ALA A 123 -15.02 -0.02 2.94
C ALA A 123 -13.66 0.67 3.10
N ASP A 124 -13.01 0.46 4.24
CA ASP A 124 -11.60 0.81 4.42
C ASP A 124 -10.76 -0.38 3.92
N LEU A 125 -9.90 -0.14 2.91
CA LEU A 125 -9.01 -1.19 2.40
C LEU A 125 -7.92 -1.51 3.42
N GLU A 126 -8.10 -2.62 4.14
CA GLU A 126 -7.07 -3.19 5.00
C GLU A 126 -5.95 -3.89 4.18
N GLU A 127 -4.77 -4.03 4.78
CA GLU A 127 -3.57 -4.66 4.20
C GLU A 127 -3.83 -6.03 3.55
N ASN A 128 -4.74 -6.83 4.11
CA ASN A 128 -5.12 -8.13 3.56
C ASN A 128 -5.80 -8.02 2.19
N VAL A 129 -6.65 -7.01 2.00
CA VAL A 129 -7.34 -6.79 0.73
C VAL A 129 -6.35 -6.32 -0.33
N LEU A 130 -5.40 -5.47 0.07
CA LEU A 130 -4.31 -5.03 -0.79
C LEU A 130 -3.45 -6.21 -1.27
N THR A 131 -3.12 -7.11 -0.35
CA THR A 131 -2.36 -8.34 -0.66
C THR A 131 -3.13 -9.24 -1.63
N PHE A 132 -4.46 -9.31 -1.48
CA PHE A 132 -5.30 -10.07 -2.41
C PHE A 132 -5.27 -9.49 -3.83
N ILE A 133 -5.44 -8.18 -3.99
CA ILE A 133 -5.41 -7.49 -5.29
C ILE A 133 -4.08 -7.76 -6.02
N GLU A 134 -2.97 -7.64 -5.30
CA GLU A 134 -1.62 -7.89 -5.83
C GLU A 134 -1.44 -9.31 -6.36
N ARG A 135 -1.85 -10.31 -5.56
CA ARG A 135 -1.76 -11.73 -5.94
C ARG A 135 -2.61 -12.02 -7.17
N GLU A 136 -3.79 -11.44 -7.25
CA GLU A 136 -4.68 -11.64 -8.40
C GLU A 136 -4.10 -11.03 -9.69
N PHE A 137 -3.58 -9.81 -9.65
CA PHE A 137 -2.92 -9.20 -10.81
C PHE A 137 -1.66 -9.97 -11.23
N SER A 138 -0.84 -10.40 -10.25
CA SER A 138 0.36 -11.22 -10.52
C SER A 138 -0.01 -12.54 -11.19
N TYR A 139 -1.01 -13.24 -10.64
CA TYR A 139 -1.53 -14.48 -11.21
C TYR A 139 -2.01 -14.29 -12.67
N ARG A 140 -2.74 -13.20 -12.95
CA ARG A 140 -3.24 -12.91 -14.31
C ARG A 140 -2.10 -12.66 -15.31
N LEU A 141 -1.04 -12.00 -14.87
CA LEU A 141 0.16 -11.78 -15.67
C LEU A 141 0.88 -13.11 -15.96
N GLU A 142 1.09 -13.94 -14.93
CA GLU A 142 1.73 -15.27 -15.07
C GLU A 142 0.96 -16.19 -16.02
N ASN A 143 -0.38 -16.11 -16.02
CA ASN A 143 -1.24 -16.92 -16.88
C ASN A 143 -1.57 -16.24 -18.22
N LYS A 144 -0.91 -15.12 -18.55
CA LYS A 144 -1.07 -14.37 -19.81
C LYS A 144 -2.52 -13.97 -20.12
N ARG A 145 -3.36 -13.81 -19.10
CA ARG A 145 -4.73 -13.28 -19.26
C ARG A 145 -4.73 -11.78 -19.51
N VAL A 146 -3.71 -11.10 -18.97
CA VAL A 146 -3.42 -9.69 -19.21
C VAL A 146 -1.93 -9.56 -19.51
N THR A 147 -1.58 -8.58 -20.33
CA THR A 147 -0.19 -8.19 -20.59
C THR A 147 0.25 -7.13 -19.57
N LYS A 148 1.56 -6.99 -19.39
CA LYS A 148 2.13 -5.93 -18.57
C LYS A 148 1.72 -4.54 -19.06
N ASP A 149 1.69 -4.34 -20.38
CA ASP A 149 1.32 -3.07 -21.00
C ASP A 149 -0.15 -2.71 -20.75
N GLN A 150 -1.05 -3.70 -20.75
CA GLN A 150 -2.46 -3.46 -20.38
C GLN A 150 -2.60 -3.01 -18.92
N LEU A 151 -1.85 -3.61 -17.98
CA LEU A 151 -1.88 -3.17 -16.58
C LEU A 151 -1.27 -1.78 -16.40
N ILE A 152 -0.27 -1.41 -17.20
CA ILE A 152 0.29 -0.05 -17.23
C ILE A 152 -0.76 0.94 -17.77
N ASP A 153 -1.46 0.62 -18.86
CA ASP A 153 -2.54 1.48 -19.40
C ASP A 153 -3.65 1.71 -18.36
N LEU A 154 -4.09 0.68 -17.64
CA LEU A 154 -5.04 0.87 -16.52
C LEU A 154 -4.48 1.83 -15.48
N LYS A 155 -3.25 1.58 -15.04
CA LYS A 155 -2.62 2.38 -13.99
C LYS A 155 -2.60 3.86 -14.42
N ASP A 156 -2.17 4.15 -15.65
CA ASP A 156 -2.08 5.51 -16.16
C ASP A 156 -3.46 6.18 -16.30
N ARG A 157 -4.49 5.42 -16.65
CA ARG A 157 -5.88 5.90 -16.65
C ARG A 157 -6.41 6.18 -15.25
N LEU A 158 -6.14 5.30 -14.28
CA LEU A 158 -6.51 5.54 -12.88
C LEU A 158 -5.81 6.77 -12.31
N ILE A 159 -4.54 7.01 -12.65
CA ILE A 159 -3.84 8.25 -12.31
C ILE A 159 -4.57 9.46 -12.91
N CYS A 160 -4.98 9.39 -14.18
CA CYS A 160 -5.75 10.48 -14.80
C CYS A 160 -7.09 10.70 -14.08
N CYS A 161 -7.79 9.63 -13.68
CA CYS A 161 -9.01 9.72 -12.87
C CYS A 161 -8.75 10.36 -11.50
N PHE A 162 -7.67 9.98 -10.82
CA PHE A 162 -7.27 10.56 -9.55
C PHE A 162 -7.07 12.08 -9.68
N HIS A 163 -6.37 12.52 -10.72
CA HIS A 163 -6.18 13.95 -11.00
C HIS A 163 -7.50 14.69 -11.23
N LYS A 164 -8.43 14.13 -12.01
CA LYS A 164 -9.77 14.74 -12.18
C LYS A 164 -10.46 14.92 -10.82
N ALA A 165 -10.33 13.94 -9.93
CA ALA A 165 -10.85 14.03 -8.57
C ALA A 165 -10.20 15.15 -7.76
N LEU A 166 -8.88 15.30 -7.84
CA LEU A 166 -8.15 16.38 -7.18
C LEU A 166 -8.60 17.77 -7.62
N LEU A 167 -8.97 17.93 -8.90
CA LEU A 167 -9.37 19.20 -9.51
C LEU A 167 -10.84 19.57 -9.28
N GLY A 168 -11.65 18.68 -8.71
CA GLY A 168 -12.99 19.00 -8.22
C GLY A 168 -14.14 18.86 -9.23
N ASP A 169 -13.92 18.23 -10.38
CA ASP A 169 -14.96 18.03 -11.42
C ASP A 169 -15.88 16.81 -11.16
N VAL A 170 -15.97 16.39 -9.90
CA VAL A 170 -16.60 15.12 -9.50
C VAL A 170 -17.93 15.38 -8.81
N PRO A 171 -19.04 14.83 -9.32
CA PRO A 171 -20.29 14.84 -8.58
C PRO A 171 -20.13 13.96 -7.33
N LEU A 172 -20.04 14.59 -6.16
CA LEU A 172 -20.09 13.86 -4.89
C LEU A 172 -21.56 13.59 -4.53
N GLY A 173 -22.02 12.37 -4.73
CA GLY A 173 -23.33 11.93 -4.26
C GLY A 173 -23.39 11.78 -2.74
N GLY A 174 -24.49 12.17 -2.10
CA GLY A 174 -24.71 12.08 -0.65
C GLY A 174 -25.87 12.97 -0.20
N ASN A 175 -26.51 12.65 0.93
CA ASN A 175 -27.60 13.47 1.46
C ASN A 175 -27.08 14.68 2.25
N THR A 176 -25.81 14.63 2.66
CA THR A 176 -25.11 15.73 3.34
C THR A 176 -23.73 15.98 2.72
N LEU A 177 -23.21 17.21 2.89
CA LEU A 177 -21.86 17.58 2.47
C LEU A 177 -20.78 16.74 3.17
N GLN A 178 -20.96 16.36 4.43
CA GLN A 178 -20.01 15.53 5.17
C GLN A 178 -19.95 14.11 4.60
N GLU A 179 -21.10 13.49 4.31
CA GLU A 179 -21.15 12.17 3.67
C GLU A 179 -20.49 12.18 2.29
N ALA A 180 -20.71 13.25 1.52
CA ALA A 180 -20.08 13.48 0.23
C ALA A 180 -18.55 13.57 0.35
N ILE A 181 -18.04 14.33 1.31
CA ILE A 181 -16.59 14.46 1.61
C ILE A 181 -16.01 13.12 2.09
N ASP A 182 -16.68 12.43 3.00
CA ASP A 182 -16.22 11.15 3.55
C ASP A 182 -16.10 10.09 2.45
N ARG A 183 -17.07 10.07 1.53
CA ARG A 183 -17.04 9.18 0.36
C ARG A 183 -15.96 9.57 -0.64
N ALA A 184 -15.74 10.88 -0.84
CA ALA A 184 -14.63 11.43 -1.64
C ALA A 184 -13.29 10.87 -1.13
N ASN A 185 -13.03 11.05 0.17
CA ASN A 185 -11.80 10.66 0.82
C ASN A 185 -11.57 9.14 0.77
N ARG A 186 -12.61 8.33 1.01
CA ARG A 186 -12.50 6.86 0.86
C ARG A 186 -12.18 6.47 -0.59
N GLY A 187 -12.84 7.10 -1.57
CA GLY A 187 -12.56 6.87 -2.98
C GLY A 187 -11.12 7.19 -3.37
N GLU A 188 -10.56 8.28 -2.84
CA GLU A 188 -9.15 8.65 -3.00
C GLU A 188 -8.23 7.56 -2.41
N THR A 189 -8.43 7.14 -1.16
CA THR A 189 -7.65 6.07 -0.51
C THR A 189 -7.64 4.79 -1.31
N ILE A 190 -8.83 4.34 -1.75
CA ILE A 190 -8.97 3.09 -2.50
C ILE A 190 -8.24 3.19 -3.85
N MET A 191 -8.27 4.36 -4.48
CA MET A 191 -7.59 4.59 -5.76
C MET A 191 -6.06 4.54 -5.61
N PHE A 192 -5.49 5.16 -4.56
CA PHE A 192 -4.07 5.03 -4.22
C PHE A 192 -3.65 3.58 -4.05
N CYS A 193 -4.43 2.82 -3.30
CA CYS A 193 -4.20 1.41 -3.05
C CYS A 193 -4.15 0.58 -4.35
N ILE A 194 -5.09 0.77 -5.27
CA ILE A 194 -5.03 0.07 -6.57
C ILE A 194 -3.81 0.51 -7.37
N ILE A 195 -3.54 1.81 -7.48
CA ILE A 195 -2.41 2.33 -8.25
C ILE A 195 -1.09 1.77 -7.70
N ALA A 196 -0.91 1.78 -6.38
CA ALA A 196 0.26 1.22 -5.70
C ALA A 196 0.42 -0.29 -5.99
N LYS A 197 -0.67 -1.06 -6.00
CA LYS A 197 -0.62 -2.49 -6.34
C LYS A 197 -0.35 -2.77 -7.81
N LEU A 198 -0.94 -2.00 -8.72
CA LEU A 198 -0.59 -2.08 -10.14
C LEU A 198 0.88 -1.72 -10.35
N ALA A 199 1.37 -0.68 -9.67
CA ALA A 199 2.76 -0.27 -9.70
C ALA A 199 3.71 -1.35 -9.18
N PHE A 200 3.34 -2.03 -8.09
CA PHE A 200 4.05 -3.21 -7.58
C PHE A 200 4.11 -4.34 -8.62
N VAL A 201 2.97 -4.78 -9.14
CA VAL A 201 2.94 -5.93 -10.08
C VAL A 201 3.64 -5.61 -11.40
N THR A 202 3.51 -4.38 -11.88
CA THR A 202 4.18 -3.93 -13.11
C THR A 202 5.64 -3.51 -12.87
N GLN A 203 6.08 -3.36 -11.62
CA GLN A 203 7.38 -2.77 -11.27
C GLN A 203 7.58 -1.39 -11.94
N THR A 204 6.51 -0.59 -11.99
CA THR A 204 6.55 0.76 -12.58
C THR A 204 6.00 1.78 -11.61
N ARG A 205 6.81 2.79 -11.27
CA ARG A 205 6.36 3.87 -10.39
C ARG A 205 5.24 4.69 -11.05
N TRP A 206 4.35 5.24 -10.24
CA TRP A 206 3.27 6.10 -10.71
C TRP A 206 3.59 7.55 -10.34
N ASN A 207 3.47 8.47 -11.30
CA ASN A 207 3.87 9.85 -11.10
C ASN A 207 2.62 10.75 -11.04
N PRO A 208 2.28 11.33 -9.87
CA PRO A 208 1.14 12.25 -9.71
C PRO A 208 1.33 13.60 -10.39
N ASN A 209 2.41 13.82 -11.14
CA ASN A 209 2.59 14.99 -12.00
C ASN A 209 2.51 14.62 -13.50
N LYS A 210 2.14 13.38 -13.85
CA LYS A 210 2.05 12.92 -15.25
C LYS A 210 0.63 12.53 -15.69
N PRO A 211 0.29 12.79 -16.99
CA PRO A 211 1.10 13.54 -17.98
C PRO A 211 1.25 15.01 -17.60
N ASP A 212 2.23 15.73 -18.17
CA ASP A 212 2.57 17.14 -17.86
C ASP A 212 1.35 18.08 -18.06
N TRP A 213 0.44 18.10 -17.11
CA TRP A 213 -0.68 19.02 -17.09
C TRP A 213 -0.13 20.35 -16.61
N LYS A 214 0.15 21.23 -17.57
CA LYS A 214 0.77 22.54 -17.41
C LYS A 214 0.19 23.32 -16.21
N LYS A 215 0.92 23.41 -15.09
CA LYS A 215 1.43 24.68 -14.51
C LYS A 215 1.91 24.66 -13.04
N ASP A 216 1.71 23.61 -12.24
CA ASP A 216 2.15 23.64 -10.83
C ASP A 216 2.53 22.25 -10.27
N ASP A 217 3.82 21.98 -10.05
CA ASP A 217 4.33 20.73 -9.46
C ASP A 217 3.88 20.50 -8.00
N ARG A 218 3.06 21.42 -7.45
CA ARG A 218 2.53 21.36 -6.09
C ARG A 218 1.11 20.79 -6.01
N HIS A 219 0.52 20.27 -7.08
CA HIS A 219 -0.83 19.69 -7.01
C HIS A 219 -0.96 18.61 -5.93
N PHE A 220 -0.03 17.67 -5.92
CA PHE A 220 0.00 16.62 -4.91
C PHE A 220 0.29 17.14 -3.50
N ALA A 221 1.25 18.06 -3.34
CA ALA A 221 1.56 18.67 -2.05
C ALA A 221 0.39 19.49 -1.48
N ARG A 222 -0.35 20.21 -2.35
CA ARG A 222 -1.56 20.95 -1.98
C ARG A 222 -2.71 20.03 -1.60
N TRP A 223 -2.85 18.90 -2.30
CA TRP A 223 -3.78 17.85 -1.90
C TRP A 223 -3.45 17.33 -0.50
N LEU A 224 -2.18 16.98 -0.25
CA LEU A 224 -1.71 16.49 1.04
C LEU A 224 -1.97 17.51 2.16
N HIS A 225 -1.63 18.78 1.96
CA HIS A 225 -1.94 19.83 2.94
C HIS A 225 -3.44 20.01 3.16
N ARG A 226 -4.27 19.92 2.11
CA ARG A 226 -5.73 20.02 2.24
C ARG A 226 -6.28 18.92 3.15
N ILE A 227 -5.79 17.69 3.01
CA ILE A 227 -6.24 16.58 3.85
C ILE A 227 -5.66 16.65 5.27
N GLU A 228 -4.49 17.25 5.46
CA GLU A 228 -3.91 17.53 6.79
C GLU A 228 -4.75 18.55 7.60
N ASP A 229 -5.25 19.59 6.93
CA ASP A 229 -6.02 20.68 7.55
C ASP A 229 -7.45 20.27 7.97
N LEU A 230 -7.94 19.13 7.50
CA LEU A 230 -9.20 18.52 7.94
C LEU A 230 -9.02 17.92 9.34
N LYS A 231 -9.01 18.80 10.36
CA LYS A 231 -8.86 18.52 11.81
C LYS A 231 -9.99 17.63 12.38
N ASP A 232 -10.16 16.41 11.90
CA ASP A 232 -11.04 15.42 12.50
C ASP A 232 -10.32 14.76 13.72
N PRO A 233 -10.87 14.85 14.94
CA PRO A 233 -10.25 14.32 16.17
C PRO A 233 -10.07 12.79 16.22
N TRP A 234 -10.55 12.02 15.24
CA TRP A 234 -10.47 10.56 15.24
C TRP A 234 -9.74 9.93 14.05
N LYS A 235 -9.21 10.73 13.10
CA LYS A 235 -8.81 10.22 11.78
C LYS A 235 -7.64 10.99 11.14
N SER A 236 -6.40 10.72 11.53
CA SER A 236 -5.28 10.91 10.61
C SER A 236 -5.22 9.72 9.65
N HIS A 237 -6.18 9.58 8.73
CA HIS A 237 -6.08 8.57 7.67
C HIS A 237 -4.88 8.82 6.74
N ILE A 238 -4.18 9.95 6.88
CA ILE A 238 -2.90 10.18 6.20
C ILE A 238 -1.87 9.11 6.56
N CYS A 239 -1.87 8.73 7.83
CA CYS A 239 -1.10 7.63 8.41
C CYS A 239 -1.40 6.26 7.80
N THR A 240 -2.49 6.14 7.03
CA THR A 240 -2.91 4.90 6.35
C THR A 240 -2.78 4.96 4.84
N TYR A 241 -2.37 6.08 4.23
CA TYR A 241 -2.18 6.11 2.79
C TYR A 241 -0.98 5.26 2.37
N ASN A 242 -1.25 4.40 1.40
CA ASN A 242 -0.25 3.66 0.68
C ASN A 242 0.23 4.51 -0.51
N PHE A 243 1.40 5.12 -0.35
CA PHE A 243 2.15 5.82 -1.40
C PHE A 243 3.25 4.91 -1.97
N ASP A 244 3.11 3.59 -1.90
CA ASP A 244 4.10 2.68 -2.43
C ASP A 244 4.25 2.90 -3.94
N TYR A 245 5.49 2.83 -4.41
CA TYR A 245 5.86 3.06 -5.81
C TYR A 245 5.44 4.44 -6.36
N ILE A 246 5.10 5.43 -5.53
CA ILE A 246 4.88 6.79 -6.02
C ILE A 246 6.20 7.41 -6.52
N SER A 247 6.13 8.22 -7.57
CA SER A 247 7.26 9.01 -8.08
C SER A 247 7.00 10.48 -7.80
N LEU A 248 7.61 10.97 -6.73
CA LEU A 248 7.57 12.34 -6.24
C LEU A 248 8.96 13.01 -6.41
N GLU A 249 9.66 12.71 -7.50
CA GLU A 249 10.98 13.27 -7.78
C GLU A 249 10.92 14.80 -7.84
N GLY A 250 11.81 15.47 -7.13
CA GLY A 250 11.90 16.94 -7.10
C GLY A 250 10.75 17.65 -6.38
N ILE A 251 9.81 16.90 -5.77
CA ILE A 251 8.64 17.51 -5.12
C ILE A 251 9.05 18.42 -3.95
N ASN A 252 8.20 19.39 -3.62
CA ASN A 252 8.29 20.14 -2.38
C ASN A 252 7.24 19.68 -1.36
N LEU A 253 7.69 19.00 -0.31
CA LEU A 253 6.89 18.53 0.84
C LEU A 253 7.49 19.03 2.16
N LYS A 254 8.07 20.23 2.15
CA LYS A 254 8.57 20.90 3.36
C LYS A 254 7.46 20.95 4.40
N ARG A 255 7.74 20.45 5.62
CA ARG A 255 6.82 20.47 6.77
C ARG A 255 5.52 19.67 6.57
N CYS A 256 5.41 18.84 5.53
CA CYS A 256 4.29 17.92 5.41
C CYS A 256 4.37 16.82 6.48
N ASN A 257 3.21 16.27 6.82
CA ASN A 257 3.06 15.16 7.75
C ASN A 257 2.75 13.87 6.97
N LEU A 258 3.71 12.95 6.99
CA LEU A 258 3.68 11.62 6.39
C LEU A 258 3.93 10.53 7.45
N ILE A 259 3.63 10.82 8.71
CA ILE A 259 3.77 9.90 9.84
C ILE A 259 3.05 8.58 9.54
N THR A 260 3.72 7.46 9.81
CA THR A 260 3.31 6.06 9.60
C THR A 260 2.86 5.69 8.18
N SER A 261 3.03 6.59 7.20
CA SER A 261 2.67 6.30 5.81
C SER A 261 3.58 5.23 5.21
N SER A 262 3.05 4.50 4.21
CA SER A 262 3.87 3.58 3.43
C SER A 262 4.33 4.25 2.15
N LEU A 263 5.63 4.34 1.96
CA LEU A 263 6.36 4.89 0.81
C LEU A 263 7.32 3.83 0.27
N PHE A 264 6.92 2.54 0.35
CA PHE A 264 7.76 1.43 -0.08
C PHE A 264 8.10 1.58 -1.57
N ASN A 265 9.40 1.56 -1.88
CA ASN A 265 9.91 1.73 -3.25
C ASN A 265 9.47 3.06 -3.92
N ALA A 266 9.07 4.07 -3.14
CA ALA A 266 8.78 5.40 -3.64
C ALA A 266 10.05 6.07 -4.19
N SER A 267 9.89 7.01 -5.11
CA SER A 267 10.96 7.91 -5.55
C SER A 267 10.71 9.30 -5.00
N LEU A 268 11.63 9.77 -4.17
CA LEU A 268 11.72 11.08 -3.54
C LEU A 268 13.07 11.73 -3.88
N ALA A 269 13.67 11.33 -5.02
CA ALA A 269 14.97 11.81 -5.43
C ALA A 269 14.92 13.32 -5.67
N ASN A 270 15.96 14.04 -5.22
CA ASN A 270 16.08 15.50 -5.32
C ASN A 270 14.93 16.30 -4.69
N SER A 271 14.08 15.68 -3.86
CA SER A 271 12.90 16.33 -3.28
C SER A 271 13.26 17.22 -2.09
N GLN A 272 12.46 18.26 -1.87
CA GLN A 272 12.55 19.16 -0.72
C GLN A 272 11.68 18.64 0.42
N LEU A 273 12.31 18.02 1.42
CA LEU A 273 11.69 17.32 2.54
C LEU A 273 12.12 17.90 3.90
N GLN A 274 12.47 19.19 3.93
CA GLN A 274 12.93 19.84 5.16
C GLN A 274 11.81 19.85 6.19
N GLU A 275 12.13 19.48 7.42
CA GLU A 275 11.18 19.42 8.54
C GLU A 275 9.94 18.55 8.26
N VAL A 276 10.02 17.59 7.32
CA VAL A 276 8.93 16.64 7.06
C VAL A 276 8.76 15.68 8.25
N GLY A 277 7.52 15.34 8.61
CA GLY A 277 7.22 14.32 9.60
C GLY A 277 7.08 12.94 8.96
N LEU A 278 7.98 12.01 9.27
CA LEU A 278 8.03 10.64 8.75
C LEU A 278 8.16 9.59 9.87
N TYR A 279 7.78 9.96 11.11
CA TYR A 279 7.76 9.05 12.27
C TYR A 279 7.10 7.71 11.92
N GLU A 280 7.79 6.60 12.17
CA GLU A 280 7.33 5.22 11.88
C GLU A 280 6.88 4.96 10.43
N ALA A 281 7.23 5.83 9.47
CA ALA A 281 6.92 5.61 8.06
C ALA A 281 7.72 4.43 7.48
N ASN A 282 7.17 3.78 6.46
CA ASN A 282 7.85 2.72 5.72
C ASN A 282 8.45 3.25 4.41
N LEU A 283 9.75 3.52 4.42
CA LEU A 283 10.55 3.97 3.27
C LEU A 283 11.52 2.88 2.76
N ARG A 284 11.21 1.60 3.01
CA ARG A 284 12.03 0.49 2.53
C ARG A 284 12.21 0.58 1.01
N GLU A 285 13.45 0.42 0.53
CA GLU A 285 13.83 0.48 -0.89
C GLU A 285 13.44 1.80 -1.60
N ALA A 286 13.09 2.86 -0.85
CA ALA A 286 12.79 4.16 -1.42
C ALA A 286 14.06 4.83 -1.97
N ASP A 287 13.90 5.60 -3.04
CA ASP A 287 14.97 6.42 -3.61
C ASP A 287 14.85 7.86 -3.11
N LEU A 288 15.69 8.22 -2.14
CA LEU A 288 15.83 9.54 -1.53
C LEU A 288 17.14 10.21 -1.98
N SER A 289 17.73 9.78 -3.10
CA SER A 289 19.03 10.31 -3.53
C SER A 289 18.96 11.81 -3.82
N GLY A 290 19.91 12.56 -3.25
CA GLY A 290 19.93 14.03 -3.34
C GLY A 290 18.78 14.75 -2.62
N ALA A 291 17.91 14.05 -1.87
CA ALA A 291 16.82 14.68 -1.15
C ALA A 291 17.33 15.62 -0.04
N ILE A 292 16.57 16.68 0.24
CA ILE A 292 16.89 17.63 1.31
C ILE A 292 15.99 17.35 2.52
N LEU A 293 16.50 16.56 3.46
CA LEU A 293 15.83 16.07 4.67
C LEU A 293 16.29 16.84 5.93
N SER A 294 16.81 18.05 5.79
CA SER A 294 17.34 18.78 6.94
C SER A 294 16.23 19.06 7.96
N GLY A 295 16.43 18.63 9.21
CA GLY A 295 15.44 18.75 10.28
C GLY A 295 14.24 17.81 10.18
N ALA A 296 14.24 16.84 9.26
CA ALA A 296 13.15 15.87 9.14
C ALA A 296 13.04 14.98 10.38
N ASP A 297 11.83 14.58 10.74
CA ASP A 297 11.58 13.57 11.77
C ASP A 297 11.43 12.18 11.13
N LEU A 298 12.49 11.40 11.16
CA LEU A 298 12.61 10.04 10.64
C LEU A 298 12.72 9.01 11.80
N SER A 299 12.23 9.36 12.99
CA SER A 299 12.33 8.46 14.14
C SER A 299 11.44 7.22 13.96
N GLY A 300 11.99 6.04 14.25
CA GLY A 300 11.32 4.75 14.02
C GLY A 300 11.04 4.40 12.55
N THR A 301 11.46 5.23 11.59
CA THR A 301 11.23 4.97 10.16
C THR A 301 11.97 3.71 9.68
N ASN A 302 11.31 2.91 8.86
CA ASN A 302 11.96 1.81 8.15
C ASN A 302 12.58 2.33 6.84
N LEU A 303 13.90 2.48 6.81
CA LEU A 303 14.72 2.91 5.67
C LEU A 303 15.57 1.76 5.11
N ARG A 304 15.21 0.51 5.38
CA ARG A 304 15.96 -0.66 4.93
C ARG A 304 16.17 -0.63 3.42
N ARG A 305 17.43 -0.75 2.98
CA ARG A 305 17.85 -0.69 1.56
C ARG A 305 17.43 0.58 0.82
N ALA A 306 17.09 1.66 1.52
CA ALA A 306 16.80 2.93 0.89
C ALA A 306 18.08 3.52 0.26
N ASN A 307 17.91 4.22 -0.86
CA ASN A 307 18.99 4.99 -1.48
C ASN A 307 18.95 6.42 -0.96
N LEU A 308 19.85 6.78 -0.04
CA LEU A 308 20.02 8.11 0.52
C LEU A 308 21.26 8.82 -0.04
N ARG A 309 21.84 8.32 -1.15
CA ARG A 309 23.08 8.85 -1.71
C ARG A 309 23.02 10.36 -1.91
N ARG A 310 23.99 11.09 -1.34
CA ARG A 310 24.09 12.57 -1.38
C ARG A 310 22.89 13.31 -0.77
N ALA A 311 22.05 12.66 0.03
CA ALA A 311 20.98 13.34 0.74
C ALA A 311 21.56 14.26 1.83
N ASN A 312 20.83 15.34 2.12
CA ASN A 312 21.13 16.25 3.22
C ASN A 312 20.27 15.87 4.42
N LEU A 313 20.87 15.24 5.43
CA LEU A 313 20.25 14.80 6.68
C LEU A 313 20.63 15.70 7.87
N ARG A 314 21.07 16.93 7.61
CA ARG A 314 21.50 17.85 8.68
C ARG A 314 20.40 18.02 9.72
N ARG A 315 20.71 17.77 11.00
CA ARG A 315 19.75 17.87 12.11
C ARG A 315 18.50 16.99 11.97
N ALA A 316 18.52 15.97 11.11
CA ALA A 316 17.42 15.01 11.03
C ALA A 316 17.37 14.14 12.31
N ASN A 317 16.17 13.81 12.76
CA ASN A 317 15.95 12.86 13.84
C ASN A 317 15.83 11.46 13.25
N LEU A 318 16.79 10.58 13.48
CA LEU A 318 16.84 9.19 13.01
C LEU A 318 16.81 8.20 14.20
N ILE A 319 16.29 8.63 15.36
CA ILE A 319 16.25 7.80 16.57
C ILE A 319 15.48 6.50 16.27
N ILE A 320 16.07 5.36 16.57
CA ILE A 320 15.48 4.01 16.37
C ILE A 320 15.17 3.69 14.88
N ALA A 321 15.64 4.47 13.92
CA ALA A 321 15.42 4.20 12.50
C ALA A 321 16.13 2.90 12.04
N ASP A 322 15.48 2.11 11.19
CA ASP A 322 16.11 0.94 10.54
C ASP A 322 16.73 1.38 9.22
N LEU A 323 18.05 1.62 9.20
CA LEU A 323 18.83 1.98 8.02
C LEU A 323 19.55 0.76 7.42
N SER A 324 19.11 -0.47 7.74
CA SER A 324 19.85 -1.67 7.36
C SER A 324 19.98 -1.81 5.83
N GLY A 325 21.21 -1.95 5.34
CA GLY A 325 21.51 -2.04 3.90
C GLY A 325 21.28 -0.74 3.11
N ALA A 326 21.04 0.41 3.75
CA ALA A 326 20.83 1.68 3.07
C ALA A 326 22.13 2.23 2.45
N ASP A 327 22.02 2.90 1.28
CA ASP A 327 23.13 3.65 0.69
C ASP A 327 23.13 5.08 1.23
N LEU A 328 24.01 5.36 2.20
CA LEU A 328 24.22 6.68 2.80
C LEU A 328 25.43 7.40 2.17
N SER A 329 25.90 6.95 1.00
CA SER A 329 27.16 7.45 0.45
C SER A 329 27.08 8.94 0.10
N GLY A 330 28.06 9.72 0.56
CA GLY A 330 28.10 11.17 0.33
C GLY A 330 27.03 11.98 1.07
N THR A 331 26.34 11.42 2.06
CA THR A 331 25.34 12.15 2.86
C THR A 331 25.95 13.20 3.78
N ASP A 332 25.23 14.29 4.05
CA ASP A 332 25.54 15.24 5.14
C ASP A 332 24.76 14.84 6.39
N LEU A 333 25.45 14.31 7.40
CA LEU A 333 24.87 13.89 8.68
C LEU A 333 25.03 14.94 9.79
N SER A 334 25.43 16.18 9.47
CA SER A 334 25.79 17.17 10.48
C SER A 334 24.67 17.45 11.48
N GLY A 335 24.91 17.13 12.75
CA GLY A 335 23.97 17.29 13.85
C GLY A 335 22.75 16.38 13.79
N ALA A 336 22.74 15.36 12.93
CA ALA A 336 21.69 14.34 12.92
C ALA A 336 21.73 13.49 14.20
N ASP A 337 20.58 13.00 14.64
CA ASP A 337 20.49 12.10 15.80
C ASP A 337 20.25 10.66 15.34
N LEU A 338 21.27 9.81 15.45
CA LEU A 338 21.22 8.39 15.11
C LEU A 338 21.18 7.51 16.37
N SER A 339 20.71 8.03 17.51
CA SER A 339 20.60 7.23 18.74
C SER A 339 19.74 5.99 18.50
N ASP A 340 20.30 4.82 18.79
CA ASP A 340 19.67 3.51 18.60
C ASP A 340 19.26 3.16 17.15
N ALA A 341 19.76 3.89 16.14
CA ALA A 341 19.54 3.53 14.74
C ALA A 341 20.28 2.24 14.35
N ASP A 342 19.69 1.45 13.47
CA ASP A 342 20.30 0.24 12.92
C ASP A 342 21.02 0.54 11.60
N LEU A 343 22.36 0.59 11.63
CA LEU A 343 23.20 0.81 10.46
C LEU A 343 23.71 -0.49 9.82
N SER A 344 23.21 -1.67 10.20
CA SER A 344 23.74 -2.95 9.69
C SER A 344 23.74 -2.99 8.16
N ASP A 345 24.85 -3.36 7.53
CA ASP A 345 25.08 -3.37 6.07
C ASP A 345 24.92 -2.01 5.34
N ALA A 346 24.81 -0.87 6.05
CA ALA A 346 24.70 0.44 5.40
C ALA A 346 26.05 0.90 4.79
N ASP A 347 26.00 1.62 3.67
CA ASP A 347 27.19 2.21 3.04
C ASP A 347 27.36 3.68 3.45
N LEU A 348 28.32 3.97 4.35
CA LEU A 348 28.69 5.33 4.77
C LEU A 348 29.84 5.92 3.94
N SER A 349 30.19 5.31 2.79
CA SER A 349 31.28 5.80 1.95
C SER A 349 31.14 7.28 1.61
N ARG A 350 32.14 8.09 1.98
CA ARG A 350 32.16 9.53 1.73
C ARG A 350 31.05 10.33 2.42
N ALA A 351 30.26 9.71 3.31
CA ALA A 351 29.38 10.48 4.19
C ALA A 351 30.22 11.43 5.05
N TYR A 352 29.67 12.58 5.42
CA TYR A 352 30.41 13.58 6.15
C TYR A 352 29.55 14.29 7.20
N TYR A 353 30.22 14.95 8.14
CA TYR A 353 29.60 15.86 9.08
C TYR A 353 30.53 17.05 9.36
N LEU A 354 29.93 18.18 9.73
CA LEU A 354 30.65 19.35 10.22
C LEU A 354 31.21 19.07 11.62
N GLU A 355 32.47 19.41 11.87
CA GLU A 355 33.10 19.20 13.19
C GLU A 355 32.33 19.88 14.33
N ASP A 356 31.81 21.08 14.09
CA ASP A 356 31.01 21.84 15.08
C ASP A 356 29.62 21.23 15.33
N TYR A 357 29.18 20.30 14.48
CA TYR A 357 27.88 19.65 14.55
C TYR A 357 28.04 18.14 14.36
N PRO A 358 28.68 17.44 15.32
CA PRO A 358 28.82 16.00 15.23
C PRO A 358 27.44 15.32 15.31
N PRO A 359 27.23 14.19 14.60
CA PRO A 359 26.00 13.43 14.74
C PRO A 359 25.94 12.76 16.12
N ILE A 360 24.75 12.73 16.72
CA ILE A 360 24.48 12.09 18.01
C ILE A 360 24.28 10.58 17.77
N GLY A 361 24.77 9.73 18.68
CA GLY A 361 24.56 8.27 18.61
C GLY A 361 25.31 7.53 17.49
N LEU A 362 25.97 8.23 16.55
CA LEU A 362 26.63 7.61 15.39
C LEU A 362 27.69 6.57 15.76
N LYS A 363 28.53 6.86 16.76
CA LYS A 363 29.58 5.91 17.20
C LYS A 363 28.97 4.61 17.73
N ASP A 364 27.93 4.73 18.53
CA ASP A 364 27.23 3.58 19.13
C ASP A 364 26.49 2.78 18.06
N ALA A 365 25.86 3.44 17.09
CA ALA A 365 25.21 2.79 15.95
C ALA A 365 26.20 2.02 15.07
N ILE A 366 27.38 2.60 14.77
CA ILE A 366 28.47 1.93 14.05
C ILE A 366 29.00 0.72 14.84
N GLN A 367 29.19 0.88 16.15
CA GLN A 367 29.66 -0.20 17.01
C GLN A 367 28.67 -1.37 17.02
N LYS A 368 27.38 -1.10 17.27
CA LYS A 368 26.32 -2.11 17.29
C LYS A 368 26.22 -2.87 15.95
N ALA A 369 26.35 -2.17 14.82
CA ALA A 369 26.35 -2.79 13.51
C ALA A 369 27.58 -3.67 13.27
N THR A 370 28.77 -3.26 13.75
CA THR A 370 30.01 -4.06 13.65
C THR A 370 29.94 -5.33 14.49
N GLU A 371 29.39 -5.25 15.72
CA GLU A 371 29.22 -6.38 16.64
C GLU A 371 28.29 -7.48 16.09
N ARG A 372 27.40 -7.14 15.15
CA ARG A 372 26.51 -8.09 14.48
C ARG A 372 27.17 -8.86 13.33
N GLY A 373 28.49 -8.72 13.14
CA GLY A 373 29.25 -9.47 12.14
C GLY A 373 29.25 -8.85 10.73
N VAL A 374 28.93 -7.55 10.62
CA VAL A 374 28.88 -6.81 9.35
C VAL A 374 30.29 -6.35 8.95
N PRO A 375 30.86 -6.77 7.79
CA PRO A 375 32.29 -6.62 7.52
C PRO A 375 32.81 -5.22 7.20
N SER A 376 31.96 -4.26 6.82
CA SER A 376 32.42 -2.89 6.50
C SER A 376 31.23 -1.96 6.24
N LEU A 377 31.03 -0.99 7.13
CA LEU A 377 30.12 0.14 6.88
C LEU A 377 30.77 1.24 6.04
N ASN A 378 32.04 1.06 5.62
CA ASN A 378 32.88 2.11 5.06
C ASN A 378 32.92 3.38 5.95
N ALA A 379 32.70 3.23 7.26
CA ALA A 379 32.70 4.33 8.23
C ALA A 379 34.08 4.99 8.34
N ASP A 380 35.14 4.22 8.11
CA ASP A 380 36.52 4.69 7.94
C ASP A 380 36.70 5.63 6.72
N LYS A 381 35.78 5.55 5.74
CA LYS A 381 35.74 6.41 4.55
C LYS A 381 34.83 7.63 4.74
N MET A 382 34.35 7.89 5.96
CA MET A 382 33.65 9.13 6.29
C MET A 382 34.63 10.30 6.42
N PHE A 383 34.16 11.49 6.12
CA PHE A 383 34.94 12.71 6.24
C PHE A 383 34.43 13.61 7.36
N ILE A 384 35.34 14.20 8.11
CA ILE A 384 35.04 15.33 9.00
C ILE A 384 35.35 16.60 8.22
N TRP A 385 34.34 17.44 7.98
CA TRP A 385 34.53 18.68 7.24
C TRP A 385 34.76 19.85 8.19
N ARG A 386 35.89 20.53 8.02
CA ARG A 386 36.26 21.76 8.72
C ARG A 386 36.11 22.93 7.75
N LYS A 387 35.43 23.99 8.19
CA LYS A 387 35.25 25.22 7.40
C LYS A 387 36.55 25.98 7.22
#